data_AF-A0A2P0QFG5-F1
#
_entry.id   AF-A0A2P0QFG5-F1
#
_cell.length_a   1.000
_cell.length_b   1.000
_cell.length_c   1.000
_cell.angle_alpha   90.00
_cell.angle_beta   90.00
_cell.angle_gamma   90.00
#
_symmetry.space_group_name_H-M   'P 1'
#
loop_
_entity.id
_entity.type
_entity.pdbx_description
1 polymer ?
#
loop_
_entity_poly.entity_id
_entity_poly.type
_entity_poly.pdbx_seq_one_letter_code
_entity_poly.pdbx_strand_id
1 'polypeptide(L)'
;MTNIVSDKHISAIVAFAHGTLWDSADMLEKSGELAQVLKDSAIEAHNEANMDEPGLLLEGWQMVQVDVPSPVEVLKLIETYESQVCDSQGFHYHQAAYEIRSIRSMAIAQLDGYSAAPFSL
;
A
#
# COMPACT_ATOMS: atom_id res chain seq x y z
N MET A 1 -1.89 -13.38 16.33
CA MET A 1 -0.66 -12.65 15.96
C MET A 1 -1.00 -11.84 14.72
N THR A 2 -1.25 -10.56 14.89
CA THR A 2 -1.62 -9.65 13.79
C THR A 2 -0.34 -9.31 13.05
N ASN A 3 -0.08 -10.02 11.95
CA ASN A 3 1.08 -9.75 11.11
C ASN A 3 0.94 -8.34 10.54
N ILE A 4 1.96 -7.50 10.71
CA ILE A 4 2.02 -6.18 10.09
C ILE A 4 2.42 -6.34 8.62
N VAL A 5 1.93 -5.44 7.78
CA VAL A 5 2.36 -5.34 6.39
C VAL A 5 3.88 -5.15 6.34
N SER A 6 4.59 -6.15 5.83
CA SER A 6 6.05 -6.10 5.70
C SER A 6 6.49 -5.03 4.71
N ASP A 7 7.72 -4.53 4.87
CA ASP A 7 8.31 -3.57 3.94
C ASP A 7 8.38 -4.12 2.51
N LYS A 8 8.53 -5.44 2.34
CA LYS A 8 8.46 -6.09 1.02
C LYS A 8 7.10 -5.92 0.35
N HIS A 9 6.01 -6.03 1.11
CA HIS A 9 4.66 -5.81 0.56
C HIS A 9 4.45 -4.34 0.20
N ILE A 10 4.91 -3.42 1.05
CA ILE A 10 4.84 -1.98 0.78
C ILE A 10 5.67 -1.63 -0.46
N SER A 11 6.91 -2.11 -0.56
CA SER A 11 7.76 -1.92 -1.74
C SER A 11 7.11 -2.45 -3.02
N ALA A 12 6.41 -3.58 -2.98
CA ALA A 12 5.70 -4.10 -4.14
C ALA A 12 4.50 -3.23 -4.56
N ILE A 13 3.75 -2.66 -3.61
CA ILE A 13 2.67 -1.72 -3.90
C ILE A 13 3.23 -0.43 -4.53
N VAL A 14 4.32 0.10 -3.98
CA VAL A 14 5.01 1.29 -4.50
C VAL A 14 5.61 1.06 -5.88
N ALA A 15 6.25 -0.10 -6.08
CA ALA A 15 6.81 -0.49 -7.38
C ALA A 15 5.73 -0.56 -8.47
N PHE A 16 4.53 -1.04 -8.13
CA PHE A 16 3.40 -0.98 -9.05
C PHE A 16 2.98 0.46 -9.37
N ALA A 17 2.85 1.31 -8.34
CA ALA A 17 2.39 2.68 -8.49
C ALA A 17 3.33 3.53 -9.37
N HIS A 18 4.64 3.33 -9.24
CA HIS A 18 5.66 4.13 -9.92
C HIS A 18 6.34 3.42 -11.11
N GLY A 19 5.98 2.17 -11.38
CA GLY A 19 6.48 1.39 -12.51
C GLY A 19 7.96 1.01 -12.38
N THR A 20 8.60 0.65 -13.51
CA THR A 20 9.95 0.07 -13.52
C THR A 20 11.07 1.02 -13.07
N LEU A 21 10.77 2.31 -12.86
CA LEU A 21 11.72 3.32 -12.41
C LEU A 21 11.50 3.72 -10.95
N TRP A 22 10.68 2.98 -10.20
CA TRP A 22 10.32 3.30 -8.82
C TRP A 22 11.52 3.42 -7.86
N ASP A 23 12.61 2.71 -8.15
CA ASP A 23 13.87 2.67 -7.40
C ASP A 23 14.97 3.57 -8.01
N SER A 24 14.66 4.29 -9.09
CA SER A 24 15.58 5.24 -9.70
C SER A 24 15.78 6.47 -8.83
N ALA A 25 16.96 7.10 -8.91
CA ALA A 25 17.31 8.26 -8.09
C ALA A 25 16.26 9.39 -8.13
N ASP A 26 15.64 9.61 -9.30
CA ASP A 26 14.63 10.65 -9.52
C ASP A 26 13.28 10.32 -8.85
N MET A 27 13.02 9.04 -8.56
CA MET A 27 11.77 8.55 -7.97
C MET A 27 11.91 8.13 -6.52
N LEU A 28 13.13 7.93 -6.00
CA LEU A 28 13.36 7.45 -4.64
C LEU A 28 12.65 8.29 -3.57
N GLU A 29 12.66 9.62 -3.70
CA GLU A 29 11.97 10.51 -2.75
C GLU A 29 10.46 10.24 -2.75
N LYS A 30 9.82 10.30 -3.92
CA LYS A 30 8.36 10.07 -4.06
C LYS A 30 7.95 8.65 -3.65
N SER A 31 8.74 7.65 -4.05
CA SER A 31 8.54 6.25 -3.66
C SER A 31 8.66 6.08 -2.15
N GLY A 32 9.63 6.75 -1.53
CA GLY A 32 9.83 6.76 -0.09
C GLY A 32 8.70 7.43 0.66
N GLU A 33 8.20 8.58 0.18
CA GLU A 33 7.05 9.29 0.76
C GLU A 33 5.80 8.40 0.75
N LEU A 34 5.47 7.81 -0.39
CA LEU A 34 4.34 6.89 -0.51
C LEU A 34 4.52 5.67 0.41
N ALA A 35 5.70 5.07 0.42
CA ALA A 35 5.99 3.92 1.27
C ALA A 35 5.83 4.25 2.76
N GLN A 36 6.29 5.43 3.18
CA GLN A 36 6.21 5.88 4.56
C GLN A 36 4.75 6.11 4.98
N VAL A 37 3.94 6.75 4.13
CA VAL A 37 2.50 6.94 4.38
C VAL A 37 1.79 5.60 4.62
N LEU A 38 2.10 4.58 3.81
CA LEU A 38 1.53 3.24 3.98
C LEU A 38 2.08 2.55 5.24
N LYS A 39 3.36 2.72 5.55
CA LYS A 39 3.99 2.11 6.72
C LYS A 39 3.43 2.66 8.02
N ASP A 40 3.37 3.99 8.15
CA ASP A 40 2.89 4.66 9.35
C ASP A 40 1.45 4.26 9.63
N SER A 41 0.58 4.28 8.62
CA SER A 41 -0.81 3.86 8.76
C SER A 41 -0.94 2.39 9.20
N ALA A 42 -0.08 1.49 8.71
CA ALA A 42 -0.09 0.10 9.14
C ALA A 42 0.39 -0.09 10.59
N ILE A 43 1.38 0.68 11.04
CA ILE A 43 1.85 0.68 12.43
C ILE A 43 0.79 1.26 13.36
N GLU A 44 0.17 2.38 12.98
CA GLU A 44 -0.92 3.01 13.74
C GLU A 44 -2.09 2.05 13.96
N ALA A 45 -2.57 1.41 12.89
CA ALA A 45 -3.64 0.43 12.97
C ALA A 45 -3.27 -0.77 13.86
N HIS A 46 -2.03 -1.24 13.76
CA HIS A 46 -1.54 -2.30 14.64
C HIS A 46 -1.54 -1.88 16.11
N ASN A 47 -1.04 -0.68 16.41
CA ASN A 47 -0.99 -0.16 17.78
C ASN A 47 -2.40 0.06 18.36
N GLU A 48 -3.35 0.53 17.55
CA GLU A 48 -4.75 0.69 17.94
C GLU A 48 -5.42 -0.66 18.24
N ALA A 49 -5.13 -1.69 17.43
CA ALA A 49 -5.68 -3.03 17.65
C ALA A 49 -5.05 -3.74 18.87
N ASN A 50 -3.85 -3.34 19.30
CA ASN A 50 -3.07 -4.00 20.35
C ASN A 50 -2.70 -3.03 21.49
N MET A 51 -3.64 -2.18 21.95
CA MET A 51 -3.39 -1.17 22.99
C MET A 51 -2.89 -1.74 24.33
N ASP A 52 -3.11 -3.03 24.60
CA ASP A 52 -2.67 -3.71 25.81
C ASP A 52 -1.18 -4.16 25.74
N GLU A 53 -0.55 -4.06 24.57
CA GLU A 53 0.85 -4.38 24.33
C GLU A 53 1.72 -3.10 24.19
N PRO A 54 3.04 -3.16 24.42
CA PRO A 54 3.92 -2.05 24.08
C PRO A 54 3.80 -1.70 22.59
N GLY A 55 3.34 -0.48 22.29
CA GLY A 55 3.20 -0.03 20.92
C GLY A 55 4.50 -0.10 20.13
N LEU A 56 4.39 -0.41 18.85
CA LEU A 56 5.51 -0.37 17.93
C LEU A 56 5.88 1.08 17.62
N LEU A 57 7.18 1.32 17.51
CA LEU A 57 7.69 2.61 17.10
C LEU A 57 7.46 2.81 15.61
N LEU A 58 7.17 4.06 15.22
CA LEU A 58 7.21 4.46 13.81
C LEU A 58 8.65 4.36 13.33
N GLU A 59 8.95 3.26 12.66
CA GLU A 59 10.22 3.03 11.99
C GLU A 59 10.13 3.49 10.53
N GLY A 60 11.22 4.05 10.02
CA GLY A 60 11.30 4.39 8.61
C GLY A 60 11.15 3.14 7.74
N TRP A 61 10.39 3.24 6.65
CA TRP A 61 10.32 2.18 5.65
C TRP A 61 11.71 1.82 5.14
N GLN A 62 12.03 0.53 5.09
CA GLN A 62 13.24 0.04 4.44
C GLN A 62 12.92 -0.40 3.02
N MET A 63 13.61 0.18 2.03
CA MET A 63 13.44 -0.24 0.64
C MET A 63 13.90 -1.68 0.45
N VAL A 64 12.97 -2.54 0.02
CA VAL A 64 13.25 -3.92 -0.37
C VAL A 64 13.13 -4.04 -1.87
N GLN A 65 14.21 -4.47 -2.53
CA GLN A 65 14.18 -4.66 -3.98
C GLN A 65 13.18 -5.74 -4.37
N VAL A 66 12.29 -5.40 -5.29
CA VAL A 66 11.21 -6.26 -5.80
C VAL A 66 11.01 -6.02 -7.29
N ASP A 67 10.55 -7.05 -7.99
CA ASP A 67 10.02 -6.89 -9.33
C ASP A 67 8.68 -6.14 -9.28
N VAL A 68 8.38 -5.36 -10.32
CA VAL A 68 7.07 -4.70 -10.44
C VAL A 68 6.00 -5.77 -10.58
N PRO A 69 5.03 -5.87 -9.64
CA PRO A 69 4.02 -6.91 -9.68
C PRO A 69 3.03 -6.70 -10.83
N SER A 70 2.35 -7.75 -11.25
CA SER A 70 1.22 -7.65 -12.18
C SER A 70 0.01 -6.94 -11.53
N PRO A 71 -0.94 -6.42 -12.33
CA PRO A 71 -2.18 -5.83 -11.80
C PRO A 71 -2.96 -6.75 -10.86
N VAL A 72 -2.99 -8.06 -11.12
CA VAL A 72 -3.66 -9.03 -10.25
C VAL A 72 -2.91 -9.22 -8.93
N GLU A 73 -1.59 -9.25 -8.97
CA GLU A 73 -0.76 -9.38 -7.76
C GLU A 73 -0.87 -8.16 -6.86
N VAL A 74 -0.81 -6.94 -7.42
CA VAL A 74 -0.96 -5.73 -6.61
C VAL A 74 -2.37 -5.63 -5.98
N LEU A 75 -3.42 -6.09 -6.65
CA LEU A 75 -4.76 -6.12 -6.07
C LEU A 75 -4.85 -7.06 -4.86
N LYS A 76 -4.17 -8.21 -4.91
CA LYS A 76 -4.07 -9.12 -3.74
C LYS A 76 -3.28 -8.49 -2.60
N LEU A 77 -2.20 -7.77 -2.91
CA LEU A 77 -1.40 -7.05 -1.92
C LEU A 77 -2.21 -5.93 -1.26
N ILE A 78 -2.99 -5.17 -2.04
CA ILE A 78 -3.90 -4.13 -1.55
C ILE A 78 -4.97 -4.72 -0.63
N GLU A 79 -5.62 -5.82 -1.03
CA GLU A 79 -6.60 -6.51 -0.18
C GLU A 79 -5.98 -6.94 1.16
N THR A 80 -4.76 -7.49 1.10
CA THR A 80 -4.01 -7.89 2.29
C THR A 80 -3.68 -6.69 3.18
N TYR A 81 -3.24 -5.57 2.59
CA TYR A 81 -2.98 -4.33 3.30
C TYR A 81 -4.24 -3.82 4.00
N GLU A 82 -5.36 -3.70 3.29
CA GLU A 82 -6.61 -3.21 3.85
C GLU A 82 -7.16 -4.11 4.95
N SER A 83 -7.07 -5.43 4.80
CA SER A 83 -7.51 -6.36 5.86
C SER A 83 -6.78 -6.18 7.20
N GLN A 84 -5.62 -5.52 7.20
CA GLN A 84 -4.80 -5.27 8.38
C GLN A 84 -4.95 -3.83 8.91
N VAL A 85 -5.51 -2.91 8.13
CA VAL A 85 -5.53 -1.48 8.43
C VAL A 85 -6.96 -0.90 8.49
N CYS A 86 -7.94 -1.48 7.77
CA CYS A 86 -9.31 -0.94 7.68
C CYS A 86 -10.10 -0.94 8.99
N ASP A 87 -9.74 -1.78 9.95
CA ASP A 87 -10.41 -1.83 11.25
C ASP A 87 -9.97 -0.70 12.19
N SER A 88 -8.98 0.11 11.81
CA SER A 88 -8.52 1.27 12.59
C SER A 88 -9.53 2.43 12.49
N GLN A 89 -9.78 3.12 13.60
CA GLN A 89 -10.76 4.21 13.60
C GLN A 89 -10.34 5.33 12.65
N GLY A 90 -11.17 5.58 11.66
CA GLY A 90 -10.98 6.70 10.73
C GLY A 90 -10.10 6.40 9.52
N PHE A 91 -9.61 5.15 9.33
CA PHE A 91 -8.73 4.76 8.21
C PHE A 91 -9.16 5.34 6.84
N HIS A 92 -10.46 5.33 6.53
CA HIS A 92 -11.00 5.83 5.26
C HIS A 92 -10.72 7.33 4.99
N TYR A 93 -10.34 8.09 6.02
CA TYR A 93 -9.96 9.49 5.96
C TYR A 93 -8.43 9.69 5.98
N HIS A 94 -7.62 8.65 6.20
CA HIS A 94 -6.16 8.73 6.15
C HIS A 94 -5.66 8.86 4.71
N GLN A 95 -4.53 9.56 4.54
CA GLN A 95 -3.85 9.68 3.25
C GLN A 95 -3.56 8.30 2.63
N ALA A 96 -3.15 7.31 3.44
CA ALA A 96 -2.93 5.93 2.99
C ALA A 96 -4.14 5.33 2.27
N ALA A 97 -5.36 5.56 2.76
CA ALA A 97 -6.57 5.06 2.11
C ALA A 97 -6.85 5.76 0.77
N TYR A 98 -6.45 7.03 0.59
CA TYR A 98 -6.52 7.69 -0.72
C TYR A 98 -5.53 7.10 -1.71
N GLU A 99 -4.28 6.89 -1.29
CA GLU A 99 -3.24 6.29 -2.13
C GLU A 99 -3.63 4.88 -2.56
N ILE A 100 -4.06 4.03 -1.62
CA ILE A 100 -4.50 2.66 -1.92
C ILE A 100 -5.67 2.64 -2.92
N ARG A 101 -6.65 3.55 -2.79
CA ARG A 101 -7.75 3.67 -3.76
C ARG A 101 -7.27 4.07 -5.16
N SER A 102 -6.31 5.00 -5.22
CA SER A 102 -5.69 5.44 -6.47
C SER A 102 -4.97 4.28 -7.17
N ILE A 103 -4.10 3.59 -6.42
CA ILE A 103 -3.31 2.45 -6.93
C ILE A 103 -4.23 1.29 -7.35
N ARG A 104 -5.28 1.00 -6.57
CA ARG A 104 -6.30 0.02 -6.95
C ARG A 104 -6.95 0.38 -8.29
N SER A 105 -7.33 1.64 -8.46
CA SER A 105 -7.96 2.11 -9.70
C SER A 105 -7.02 1.97 -10.90
N MET A 106 -5.73 2.28 -10.72
CA MET A 106 -4.69 2.04 -11.73
C MET A 106 -4.55 0.57 -12.09
N ALA A 107 -4.60 -0.33 -11.09
CA ALA A 107 -4.49 -1.76 -11.31
C ALA A 107 -5.71 -2.31 -12.05
N ILE A 108 -6.92 -1.94 -11.63
CA ILE A 108 -8.16 -2.34 -12.29
C ILE A 108 -8.18 -1.87 -13.75
N ALA A 109 -7.72 -0.65 -14.03
CA ALA A 109 -7.68 -0.10 -15.38
C ALA A 109 -6.74 -0.87 -16.34
N GLN A 110 -5.76 -1.60 -15.79
CA GLN A 110 -4.82 -2.44 -16.55
C GLN A 110 -5.29 -3.90 -16.69
N LEU A 111 -6.40 -4.29 -16.07
CA LEU A 111 -6.94 -5.65 -16.21
C LEU A 111 -7.52 -5.88 -17.60
N ASP A 112 -7.26 -7.07 -18.14
CA ASP A 112 -7.88 -7.52 -19.39
C ASP A 112 -9.40 -7.45 -19.31
N GLY A 113 -10.01 -6.84 -20.32
CA GLY A 113 -11.47 -6.67 -20.39
C GLY A 113 -12.03 -5.51 -19.57
N TYR A 114 -11.21 -4.73 -18.84
CA TYR A 114 -11.70 -3.52 -18.18
C TYR A 114 -12.32 -2.52 -19.17
N SER A 115 -11.70 -2.36 -20.34
CA SER A 115 -12.25 -1.55 -21.43
C SER A 115 -13.61 -2.03 -21.96
N ALA A 116 -13.95 -3.31 -21.74
CA ALA A 116 -15.23 -3.91 -22.10
C ALA A 116 -16.29 -3.79 -20.99
N ALA A 117 -15.92 -3.29 -19.81
CA ALA A 117 -16.82 -2.95 -18.72
C ALA A 117 -17.01 -1.42 -18.67
N PRO A 118 -17.76 -0.82 -19.61
CA PRO A 118 -17.96 0.63 -19.64
C PRO A 118 -18.62 1.09 -18.34
N PHE A 119 -17.93 1.95 -17.61
CA PHE A 119 -18.46 2.60 -16.44
C PHE A 119 -19.05 3.96 -16.86
N SER A 120 -20.38 4.04 -16.95
CA SER A 120 -21.09 5.31 -17.08
C SER A 120 -21.45 5.83 -15.68
N LEU A 121 -20.98 7.04 -15.35
CA LEU A 121 -21.43 7.79 -14.17
C LEU A 121 -22.88 8.27 -14.34
#